data_AF-A0A258BK88-F1
#
_entry.id   AF-A0A258BK88-F1
#
_cell.length_a   1.000
_cell.length_b   1.000
_cell.length_c   1.000
_cell.angle_alpha   90.00
_cell.angle_beta   90.00
_cell.angle_gamma   90.00
#
_symmetry.space_group_name_H-M   'P 1'
#
loop_
_entity.id
_entity.type
_entity.pdbx_description
1 polymer ?
#
loop_
_entity_poly.entity_id
_entity_poly.type
_entity_poly.pdbx_seq_one_letter_code
_entity_poly.pdbx_strand_id
1 'polypeptide(L)' 'MLDLRKAEIKSSAKLSLFTFCGGVELRVPETWRVNVSGTPLLGGWENRAATPADKNAPILNIDATCILGGIEIKN' A
#
# COMPACT_ATOMS: atom_id res chain seq x y z
N MET A 1 0.02 -12.30 1.68
CA MET A 1 1.12 -11.33 1.89
C MET A 1 1.80 -11.08 0.57
N LEU A 2 2.03 -9.81 0.22
CA LEU A 2 2.79 -9.38 -0.94
C LEU A 2 4.01 -8.59 -0.45
N ASP A 3 5.21 -8.97 -0.88
CA ASP A 3 6.46 -8.33 -0.47
C ASP A 3 7.16 -7.69 -1.67
N LEU A 4 7.18 -6.37 -1.69
CA LEU A 4 7.79 -5.55 -2.73
C LEU A 4 9.10 -4.90 -2.27
N ARG A 5 9.66 -5.26 -1.12
CA ARG A 5 10.90 -4.64 -0.59
C ARG A 5 12.11 -4.73 -1.54
N LYS A 6 12.09 -5.69 -2.47
CA LYS A 6 13.13 -5.89 -3.50
C LYS A 6 12.71 -5.38 -4.89
N ALA A 7 11.56 -4.73 -5.01
CA ALA A 7 11.08 -4.15 -6.25
C ALA A 7 11.56 -2.70 -6.40
N GLU A 8 11.53 -2.20 -7.63
CA GLU A 8 11.91 -0.82 -7.95
C GLU A 8 10.83 -0.17 -8.82
N ILE A 9 10.47 1.08 -8.49
CA ILE A 9 9.56 1.91 -9.28
C ILE A 9 10.41 3.01 -9.93
N LYS A 10 10.30 3.16 -11.26
CA LYS A 10 11.03 4.21 -11.98
C LYS A 10 10.57 5.63 -11.65
N SER A 11 9.26 5.85 -11.50
CA SER A 11 8.70 7.17 -11.17
C SER A 11 7.41 7.04 -10.38
N SER A 12 6.43 6.32 -10.92
CA SER A 12 5.21 5.96 -10.20
C SER A 12 4.68 4.59 -10.62
N ALA A 13 3.93 3.96 -9.71
CA ALA A 13 3.20 2.74 -9.96
C ALA A 13 1.79 2.83 -9.36
N LYS A 14 0.89 2.01 -9.89
CA LYS A 14 -0.46 1.82 -9.37
C LYS A 14 -0.65 0.38 -8.93
N LEU A 15 -1.28 0.17 -7.79
CA LEU A 15 -1.61 -1.15 -7.25
C LEU A 15 -3.06 -1.14 -6.76
N SER A 16 -3.89 -2.04 -7.30
CA SER A 16 -5.25 -2.24 -6.82
C SER A 16 -5.27 -3.42 -5.86
N LEU A 17 -5.80 -3.20 -4.66
CA LEU A 17 -5.96 -4.22 -3.62
C LEU A 17 -7.44 -4.42 -3.33
N PHE A 18 -7.89 -5.66 -3.44
CA PHE A 18 -9.25 -6.05 -3.11
C PHE A 18 -9.21 -7.19 -2.10
N THR A 19 -9.98 -7.06 -1.01
CA THR A 19 -10.27 -8.15 -0.10
C THR A 19 -11.77 -8.19 0.21
N PHE A 20 -12.36 -9.38 0.09
CA PHE A 20 -13.76 -9.61 0.41
C PHE A 20 -13.93 -10.08 1.87
N CYS A 21 -13.19 -11.10 2.27
CA CYS A 21 -13.15 -11.64 3.63
C CYS A 21 -11.71 -12.06 3.96
N GLY A 22 -11.08 -11.42 4.95
CA GLY A 22 -9.69 -11.63 5.34
C GLY A 22 -8.82 -10.39 5.17
N GLY A 23 -7.50 -10.56 5.07
CA GLY A 23 -6.59 -9.41 5.02
C GLY A 23 -5.41 -9.53 4.06
N VAL A 24 -4.89 -8.37 3.68
CA VAL A 24 -3.70 -8.24 2.83
C VAL A 24 -2.60 -7.55 3.64
N GLU A 25 -1.48 -8.24 3.83
CA GLU A 25 -0.23 -7.60 4.28
C GLU A 25 0.62 -7.25 3.05
N LEU A 26 0.93 -5.96 2.90
CA LEU A 26 1.82 -5.42 1.87
C LEU A 26 3.09 -4.87 2.53
N ARG A 27 4.26 -5.35 2.08
CA ARG A 27 5.56 -4.79 2.44
C ARG A 27 6.16 -4.00 1.30
N VAL A 28 6.63 -2.79 1.56
CA VAL A 28 7.22 -1.88 0.56
C VAL A 28 8.59 -1.38 1.01
N PRO A 29 9.49 -1.03 0.07
CA PRO A 29 10.72 -0.34 0.42
C PRO A 29 10.47 0.97 1.18
N GLU A 30 11.33 1.30 2.15
CA GLU A 30 11.30 2.59 2.87
C GLU A 30 11.56 3.80 1.97
N THR A 31 12.08 3.56 0.77
CA THR A 31 12.39 4.58 -0.24
C THR A 31 11.17 5.05 -1.03
N TRP A 32 10.01 4.41 -0.87
CA TRP A 32 8.81 4.72 -1.63
C TRP A 32 7.87 5.63 -0.86
N ARG A 33 7.28 6.60 -1.56
CA ARG A 33 6.14 7.37 -1.05
C ARG A 33 4.86 6.61 -1.36
N VAL A 34 4.13 6.21 -0.33
CA VAL A 34 2.89 5.45 -0.47
C VAL A 34 1.67 6.35 -0.27
N ASN A 35 0.83 6.42 -1.30
CA ASN A 35 -0.48 7.07 -1.24
C ASN A 35 -1.55 5.98 -1.26
N VAL A 36 -2.51 6.03 -0.34
CA VAL A 36 -3.63 5.08 -0.30
C VAL A 36 -4.94 5.83 -0.45
N SER A 37 -5.80 5.31 -1.31
CA SER A 37 -7.16 5.79 -1.53
C SER A 37 -8.12 4.61 -1.59
N GLY A 38 -9.42 4.87 -1.43
CA GLY A 38 -10.47 3.85 -1.52
C GLY A 38 -11.37 3.84 -0.28
N THR A 39 -12.53 3.20 -0.41
CA THR A 39 -13.56 3.20 0.63
C THR A 39 -13.60 1.84 1.33
N PRO A 40 -13.22 1.74 2.61
CA PRO A 40 -13.51 0.55 3.40
C PRO A 40 -15.01 0.46 3.69
N LEU A 41 -15.59 -0.75 3.62
CA LEU A 41 -17.01 -0.99 3.90
C LEU A 41 -17.23 -1.55 5.32
N LEU A 42 -16.70 -2.75 5.61
CA LEU A 42 -16.83 -3.45 6.90
C LEU A 42 -15.44 -3.92 7.39
N GLY A 43 -14.51 -2.98 7.47
CA GLY A 43 -13.08 -3.23 7.70
C GLY A 43 -12.28 -1.94 7.62
N GLY A 44 -10.98 -2.04 7.35
CA GLY A 44 -10.12 -0.86 7.19
C GLY A 44 -8.82 -1.14 6.47
N TRP A 45 -8.11 -0.08 6.11
CA TRP A 45 -6.72 -0.17 5.69
C TRP A 45 -5.87 0.75 6.55
N GLU A 46 -4.62 0.35 6.78
CA GLU A 46 -3.67 1.13 7.56
C GLU A 46 -2.35 1.26 6.79
N ASN A 47 -1.90 2.49 6.62
CA ASN A 47 -0.62 2.80 6.04
C ASN A 47 0.39 3.17 7.13
N ARG A 48 1.30 2.24 7.43
CA ARG A 48 2.44 2.41 8.35
C ARG A 48 3.76 2.57 7.61
N ALA A 49 3.76 2.70 6.28
CA ALA A 49 4.98 2.92 5.53
C ALA A 49 5.63 4.25 5.89
N ALA A 50 6.95 4.26 6.01
CA ALA A 50 7.73 5.45 6.26
C ALA A 50 7.48 6.49 5.15
N THR A 51 7.47 7.77 5.52
CA THR A 51 7.47 8.86 4.54
C THR A 51 8.92 9.17 4.18
N PRO A 52 9.35 8.90 2.93
CA PRO A 52 10.72 9.18 2.52
C PRO A 52 10.99 10.68 2.49
N ALA A 53 12.18 11.07 2.97
CA ALA A 53 12.64 12.46 2.98
C ALA A 53 12.93 12.99 1.57
N ASP A 54 13.27 12.12 0.63
CA ASP A 54 13.50 12.50 -0.77
C ASP A 54 12.20 12.97 -1.43
N LYS A 55 12.20 14.21 -1.92
CA LYS A 55 11.05 14.78 -2.64
C LYS A 55 10.78 14.02 -3.94
N ASN A 56 11.81 13.46 -4.56
CA ASN A 56 11.73 12.70 -5.82
C ASN A 56 11.54 11.19 -5.60
N ALA A 57 11.29 10.76 -4.35
CA ALA A 57 11.01 9.36 -4.04
C ALA A 57 9.91 8.77 -4.96
N PRO A 58 10.09 7.54 -5.48
CA PRO A 58 9.09 6.88 -6.30
C PRO A 58 7.74 6.78 -5.59
N ILE A 59 6.65 6.93 -6.34
CA ILE A 59 5.30 6.98 -5.78
C ILE A 59 4.55 5.68 -6.06
N LEU A 60 4.11 4.99 -5.01
CA LEU A 60 3.15 3.90 -5.12
C LEU A 60 1.76 4.43 -4.76
N ASN A 61 0.85 4.46 -5.74
CA ASN A 61 -0.55 4.81 -5.51
C ASN A 61 -1.37 3.53 -5.38
N ILE A 62 -2.04 3.37 -4.24
CA ILE A 62 -2.83 2.19 -3.90
C ILE A 62 -4.31 2.56 -3.94
N ASP A 63 -5.07 1.80 -4.71
CA ASP A 63 -6.54 1.80 -4.66
C ASP A 63 -6.99 0.57 -3.86
N ALA A 64 -7.48 0.80 -2.66
CA ALA A 64 -7.77 -0.23 -1.66
C ALA A 64 -9.28 -0.36 -1.44
N THR A 65 -9.85 -1.48 -1.86
CA THR A 65 -11.22 -1.87 -1.55
C THR A 65 -11.22 -3.02 -0.55
N CYS A 66 -11.72 -2.77 0.65
CA CYS A 66 -11.84 -3.77 1.71
C CYS A 66 -13.30 -3.89 2.16
N ILE A 67 -13.88 -5.08 1.99
CA ILE A 67 -15.24 -5.36 2.46
C ILE A 67 -15.20 -5.88 3.89
N LEU A 68 -14.85 -7.15 4.16
CA LEU A 68 -14.73 -7.71 5.51
C LEU A 68 -13.27 -8.04 5.85
N GLY A 69 -12.61 -7.21 6.67
CA GLY A 69 -11.24 -7.46 7.14
C GLY A 69 -10.32 -6.26 7.01
N GLY A 70 -9.07 -6.43 6.58
CA GLY A 70 -8.18 -5.28 6.48
C GLY A 70 -6.92 -5.40 5.64
N ILE A 71 -6.36 -4.25 5.29
CA ILE A 71 -5.13 -4.14 4.51
C ILE A 71 -4.10 -3.41 5.38
N GLU A 72 -2.97 -4.06 5.65
CA GLU A 72 -1.84 -3.45 6.36
C GLU A 72 -0.71 -3.20 5.38
N ILE A 73 -0.23 -1.96 5.33
CA ILE A 73 0.91 -1.55 4.51
C ILE A 73 2.03 -1.12 5.44
N LYS A 74 3.19 -1.77 5.32
CA LYS A 74 4.37 -1.49 6.14
C LYS A 74 5.65 -1.68 5.35
N ASN A 75 6.77 -1.42 5.98
CA ASN A 75 8.09 -1.66 5.41
C ASN A 75 8.54 -3.10 5.69
#